data_AF-A0A661VF58-F1
#
_entry.id   AF-A0A661VF58-F1
#
_cell.length_a   1.000
_cell.length_b   1.000
_cell.length_c   1.000
_cell.angle_alpha   90.00
_cell.angle_beta   90.00
_cell.angle_gamma   90.00
#
_symmetry.space_group_name_H-M   'P 1'
#
loop_
_entity.id
_entity.type
_entity.pdbx_description
1 polymer ?
#
loop_
_entity_poly.entity_id
_entity_poly.type
_entity_poly.pdbx_seq_one_letter_code
_entity_poly.pdbx_strand_id
1 'polypeptide(L)'
;YQLWNEPNLGDEWGGVANAEEYVRLLRIGYRRAKEADPDCVILSGALAATIELDPRSPYGINDFIFLQRMYNAGAADSFDILSIQGYGLWSAAYDRRMRPRVLNFSRPLYVRGIMVRNGDAAKPIWISEMNWSAVPADFPDKRYGYVTPEQQARNVVDAYQRAQAEWPWVGVVNYWFFKRATDAEKDQAWYYFRMAEPDFTLMPVYYAVKEYANQPPVMYPGYHQEDHWAIEYSGSWETRADQAAVLGNYRLGQDETARLSFTFHGTDLWLQVGPGAGQGTMLVTLNGGSEQKHHWWAGERMEVARHLSDGPHQVTIRAYEGQLPVDGFIVRREPYWWLRWVVGLVMIVGLAGWLVRRLFSHHSPSVS
;
A
#
# COMPACT_ATOMS: atom_id res chain seq x y z
N TYR A 1 -0.20 3.41 -18.03
CA TYR A 1 0.34 2.35 -18.90
C TYR A 1 1.37 1.52 -18.14
N GLN A 2 1.45 0.22 -18.40
CA GLN A 2 2.58 -0.63 -17.95
C GLN A 2 3.53 -0.83 -19.13
N LEU A 3 4.82 -0.58 -18.91
CA LEU A 3 5.84 -0.75 -19.94
C LEU A 3 6.57 -2.08 -19.73
N TRP A 4 6.21 -3.09 -20.53
CA TRP A 4 6.68 -4.48 -20.48
C TRP A 4 5.98 -5.37 -19.42
N ASN A 5 6.24 -6.66 -19.45
CA ASN A 5 5.84 -7.64 -18.43
C ASN A 5 7.05 -8.51 -18.07
N GLU A 6 7.35 -8.66 -16.78
CA GLU A 6 8.36 -9.59 -16.27
C GLU A 6 9.72 -9.51 -16.99
N PRO A 7 10.33 -8.31 -17.13
CA PRO A 7 11.59 -8.13 -17.87
C PRO A 7 12.78 -8.87 -17.25
N ASN A 8 12.63 -9.35 -16.01
CA ASN A 8 13.63 -10.14 -15.32
C ASN A 8 13.52 -11.65 -15.60
N LEU A 9 12.53 -12.11 -16.36
CA LEU A 9 12.46 -13.48 -16.89
C LEU A 9 13.08 -13.54 -18.29
N GLY A 10 13.85 -14.59 -18.55
CA GLY A 10 14.53 -14.74 -19.84
C GLY A 10 13.55 -14.95 -21.00
N ASP A 11 12.56 -15.82 -20.80
CA ASP A 11 11.53 -16.12 -21.79
C ASP A 11 10.69 -14.87 -22.14
N GLU A 12 10.33 -14.06 -21.15
CA GLU A 12 9.55 -12.82 -21.33
C GLU A 12 10.39 -11.67 -21.92
N TRP A 13 11.70 -11.67 -21.69
CA TRP A 13 12.61 -10.70 -22.30
C TRP A 13 13.02 -11.09 -23.73
N GLY A 14 12.88 -12.36 -24.11
CA GLY A 14 13.33 -12.91 -25.39
C GLY A 14 14.82 -13.27 -25.42
N GLY A 15 15.41 -13.62 -24.27
CA GLY A 15 16.82 -13.99 -24.15
C GLY A 15 17.36 -13.90 -22.74
N VAL A 16 18.60 -13.41 -22.58
CA VAL A 16 19.20 -13.19 -21.26
C VAL A 16 18.63 -11.89 -20.67
N ALA A 17 17.91 -11.99 -19.55
CA ALA A 17 17.30 -10.83 -18.89
C ALA A 17 18.33 -9.73 -18.59
N ASN A 18 18.03 -8.49 -18.98
CA ASN A 18 18.98 -7.38 -18.89
C ASN A 18 18.34 -6.08 -18.40
N ALA A 19 18.67 -5.72 -17.16
CA ALA A 19 18.12 -4.54 -16.49
C ALA A 19 18.50 -3.23 -17.18
N GLU A 20 19.75 -3.07 -17.62
CA GLU A 20 20.22 -1.84 -18.25
C GLU A 20 19.55 -1.61 -19.60
N GLU A 21 19.26 -2.68 -20.36
CA GLU A 21 18.51 -2.57 -21.62
C GLU A 21 17.04 -2.26 -21.40
N TYR A 22 16.44 -2.93 -20.43
CA TYR A 22 15.08 -2.64 -20.01
C TYR A 22 14.93 -1.18 -19.53
N VAL A 23 15.89 -0.63 -18.79
CA VAL A 23 15.87 0.80 -18.40
C VAL A 23 15.96 1.74 -19.59
N ARG A 24 16.72 1.39 -20.64
CA ARG A 24 16.73 2.20 -21.88
C ARG A 24 15.35 2.19 -22.55
N LEU A 25 14.71 1.02 -22.64
CA LEU A 25 13.34 0.90 -23.15
C LEU A 25 12.36 1.72 -22.30
N LEU A 26 12.43 1.55 -20.98
CA LEU A 26 11.57 2.23 -20.01
C LEU A 26 11.70 3.75 -20.12
N ARG A 27 12.92 4.30 -20.20
CA ARG A 27 13.17 5.74 -20.36
C ARG A 27 12.59 6.30 -21.66
N ILE A 28 12.74 5.57 -22.77
CA ILE A 28 12.17 5.98 -24.06
C ILE A 28 10.64 5.97 -23.96
N GLY A 29 10.05 4.89 -23.45
CA GLY A 29 8.61 4.76 -23.31
C GLY A 29 8.01 5.83 -22.39
N TYR A 30 8.64 6.08 -21.23
CA TYR A 30 8.24 7.13 -20.30
C TYR A 30 8.20 8.49 -20.97
N ARG A 31 9.30 8.91 -21.61
CA ARG A 31 9.38 10.21 -22.28
C ARG A 31 8.32 10.34 -23.37
N ARG A 32 8.16 9.33 -24.23
CA ARG A 32 7.18 9.37 -25.33
C ARG A 32 5.74 9.40 -24.83
N ALA A 33 5.44 8.68 -23.76
CA ALA A 33 4.11 8.72 -23.15
C ALA A 33 3.83 10.11 -22.57
N LYS A 34 4.78 10.70 -21.82
CA LYS A 34 4.64 12.06 -21.26
C LYS A 34 4.59 13.16 -22.33
N GLU A 35 5.27 12.98 -23.47
CA GLU A 35 5.17 13.88 -24.64
C GLU A 35 3.74 13.88 -25.23
N ALA A 36 3.06 12.73 -25.23
CA ALA A 36 1.71 12.59 -25.76
C ALA A 36 0.63 12.99 -24.74
N ASP A 37 0.86 12.67 -23.46
CA ASP A 37 -0.04 12.94 -22.34
C ASP A 37 0.81 13.14 -21.06
N PRO A 38 1.03 14.40 -20.62
CA PRO A 38 1.81 14.70 -19.42
C PRO A 38 1.23 14.09 -18.13
N ASP A 39 -0.09 13.87 -18.09
CA ASP A 39 -0.81 13.39 -16.91
C ASP A 39 -0.86 11.86 -16.84
N CYS A 40 -0.48 11.14 -17.91
CA CYS A 40 -0.50 9.68 -17.90
C CYS A 40 0.44 9.10 -16.84
N VAL A 41 0.01 8.04 -16.16
CA VAL A 41 0.83 7.35 -15.16
C VAL A 41 1.56 6.17 -15.80
N ILE A 42 2.87 6.07 -15.58
CA ILE A 42 3.72 5.00 -16.10
C ILE A 42 4.16 4.04 -14.99
N LEU A 43 3.76 2.79 -15.14
CA LEU A 43 4.26 1.67 -14.35
C LEU A 43 5.48 1.07 -15.05
N SER A 44 6.50 0.72 -14.27
CA SER A 44 7.50 -0.24 -14.75
C SER A 44 6.82 -1.56 -15.15
N GLY A 45 7.43 -2.35 -16.01
CA GLY A 45 7.12 -3.76 -16.17
C GLY A 45 7.17 -4.48 -14.83
N ALA A 46 6.17 -5.34 -14.61
CA ALA A 46 5.99 -6.06 -13.37
C ALA A 46 7.15 -7.04 -13.16
N LEU A 47 7.94 -6.88 -12.10
CA LEU A 47 9.02 -7.81 -11.80
C LEU A 47 8.47 -9.15 -11.27
N ALA A 48 8.87 -10.25 -11.92
CA ALA A 48 8.56 -11.60 -11.46
C ALA A 48 9.37 -11.95 -10.20
N ALA A 49 8.75 -12.61 -9.23
CA ALA A 49 9.45 -13.05 -8.03
C ALA A 49 10.35 -14.28 -8.32
N THR A 50 11.66 -14.08 -8.34
CA THR A 50 12.66 -15.11 -8.71
C THR A 50 13.80 -15.20 -7.71
N ILE A 51 14.52 -16.33 -7.68
CA ILE A 51 15.64 -16.56 -6.74
C ILE A 51 16.99 -16.80 -7.43
N GLU A 52 16.99 -16.81 -8.76
CA GLU A 52 18.15 -17.16 -9.56
C GLU A 52 19.20 -16.06 -9.53
N LEU A 53 20.48 -16.45 -9.43
CA LEU A 53 21.59 -15.49 -9.37
C LEU A 53 22.31 -15.33 -10.70
N ASP A 54 22.16 -16.29 -11.61
CA ASP A 54 22.73 -16.25 -12.95
C ASP A 54 21.74 -15.61 -13.92
N PRO A 55 22.06 -14.48 -14.58
CA PRO A 55 21.21 -13.88 -15.60
C PRO A 55 20.90 -14.79 -16.79
N ARG A 56 21.71 -15.83 -17.02
CA ARG A 56 21.49 -16.82 -18.09
C ARG A 56 20.53 -17.94 -17.69
N SER A 57 20.05 -17.97 -16.46
CA SER A 57 19.05 -18.94 -16.05
C SER A 57 17.78 -18.77 -16.91
N PRO A 58 17.18 -19.87 -17.41
CA PRO A 58 15.93 -19.79 -18.15
C PRO A 58 14.79 -19.24 -17.27
N TYR A 59 14.90 -19.36 -15.96
CA TYR A 59 13.92 -18.84 -14.99
C TYR A 59 14.17 -17.36 -14.62
N GLY A 60 15.03 -16.66 -15.37
CA GLY A 60 15.33 -15.26 -15.16
C GLY A 60 16.39 -14.99 -14.10
N ILE A 61 16.45 -13.74 -13.65
CA ILE A 61 17.33 -13.28 -12.58
C ILE A 61 16.52 -12.74 -11.42
N ASN A 62 17.04 -12.93 -10.21
CA ASN A 62 16.49 -12.45 -8.96
C ASN A 62 16.02 -10.98 -9.07
N ASP A 63 14.74 -10.77 -8.81
CA ASP A 63 14.03 -9.49 -8.76
C ASP A 63 14.79 -8.39 -7.99
N PHE A 64 15.41 -8.72 -6.85
CA PHE A 64 16.16 -7.72 -6.07
C PHE A 64 17.43 -7.26 -6.78
N ILE A 65 18.16 -8.20 -7.38
CA ILE A 65 19.36 -7.89 -8.17
C ILE A 65 18.97 -7.09 -9.41
N PHE A 66 17.91 -7.51 -10.10
CA PHE A 66 17.41 -6.81 -11.27
C PHE A 66 16.98 -5.38 -10.94
N LEU A 67 16.20 -5.18 -9.87
CA LEU A 67 15.76 -3.86 -9.42
C LEU A 67 16.92 -2.97 -9.01
N GLN A 68 17.92 -3.49 -8.28
CA GLN A 68 19.08 -2.68 -7.92
C GLN A 68 19.89 -2.29 -9.17
N ARG A 69 20.02 -3.18 -10.17
CA ARG A 69 20.63 -2.85 -11.46
C ARG A 69 19.83 -1.81 -12.23
N MET A 70 18.49 -1.87 -12.18
CA MET A 70 17.64 -0.81 -12.74
C MET A 70 17.95 0.55 -12.11
N TYR A 71 18.01 0.61 -10.78
CA TYR A 71 18.36 1.85 -10.07
C TYR A 71 19.75 2.37 -10.45
N ASN A 72 20.75 1.49 -10.49
CA ASN A 72 22.11 1.85 -10.89
C ASN A 72 22.19 2.38 -12.34
N ALA A 73 21.28 1.95 -13.21
CA ALA A 73 21.16 2.42 -14.59
C ALA A 73 20.36 3.74 -14.73
N GLY A 74 19.88 4.30 -13.61
CA GLY A 74 19.08 5.53 -13.59
C GLY A 74 17.63 5.32 -13.97
N ALA A 75 16.99 4.25 -13.47
CA ALA A 75 15.57 3.99 -13.67
C ALA A 75 14.65 4.90 -12.86
N ALA A 76 15.15 5.52 -11.79
CA ALA A 76 14.32 6.30 -10.85
C ALA A 76 13.45 7.31 -11.61
N ASP A 77 13.99 8.08 -12.55
CA ASP A 77 13.23 9.10 -13.29
C ASP A 77 12.43 8.56 -14.51
N SER A 78 12.28 7.24 -14.63
CA SER A 78 11.68 6.58 -15.80
C SER A 78 10.41 5.79 -15.49
N PHE A 79 9.88 5.89 -14.28
CA PHE A 79 8.56 5.36 -13.91
C PHE A 79 7.94 6.18 -12.78
N ASP A 80 6.62 6.21 -12.73
CA ASP A 80 5.86 6.85 -11.64
C ASP A 80 5.55 5.82 -10.54
N ILE A 81 5.34 4.56 -10.93
CA ILE A 81 4.96 3.45 -10.05
C ILE A 81 5.83 2.22 -10.36
N LEU A 82 6.41 1.59 -9.33
CA LEU A 82 7.08 0.30 -9.52
C LEU A 82 6.03 -0.81 -9.54
N SER A 83 6.04 -1.64 -10.57
CA SER A 83 5.19 -2.84 -10.62
C SER A 83 5.96 -4.11 -10.27
N ILE A 84 5.30 -5.01 -9.54
CA ILE A 84 5.79 -6.35 -9.20
C ILE A 84 4.67 -7.38 -9.28
N GLN A 85 5.04 -8.65 -9.37
CA GLN A 85 4.12 -9.75 -9.11
C GLN A 85 4.10 -10.15 -7.62
N GLY A 86 2.97 -10.66 -7.17
CA GLY A 86 2.66 -10.98 -5.77
C GLY A 86 2.08 -12.39 -5.61
N TYR A 87 2.68 -13.39 -6.26
CA TYR A 87 2.27 -14.79 -6.12
C TYR A 87 2.64 -15.37 -4.75
N GLY A 88 1.68 -16.03 -4.09
CA GLY A 88 1.95 -16.67 -2.80
C GLY A 88 2.47 -18.10 -2.86
N LEU A 89 2.40 -18.73 -4.04
CA LEU A 89 2.97 -20.04 -4.37
C LEU A 89 2.60 -21.13 -3.33
N TRP A 90 3.59 -21.59 -2.55
CA TRP A 90 3.50 -22.69 -1.58
C TRP A 90 3.14 -22.25 -0.15
N SER A 91 2.76 -20.99 0.04
CA SER A 91 2.63 -20.38 1.37
C SER A 91 1.33 -19.60 1.51
N ALA A 92 0.82 -19.44 2.72
CA ALA A 92 -0.34 -18.58 2.96
C ALA A 92 0.01 -17.09 2.82
N ALA A 93 -1.01 -16.24 2.63
CA ALA A 93 -0.82 -14.78 2.52
C ALA A 93 -0.10 -14.16 3.72
N TYR A 94 -0.23 -14.74 4.92
CA TYR A 94 0.45 -14.32 6.15
C TYR A 94 1.77 -15.03 6.43
N ASP A 95 2.36 -15.75 5.47
CA ASP A 95 3.74 -16.24 5.63
C ASP A 95 4.72 -15.06 5.69
N ARG A 96 5.19 -14.75 6.90
CA ARG A 96 6.12 -13.64 7.20
C ARG A 96 7.59 -14.06 7.15
N ARG A 97 7.92 -15.26 6.66
CA ARG A 97 9.33 -15.66 6.53
C ARG A 97 10.03 -14.75 5.53
N MET A 98 10.93 -13.92 6.01
CA MET A 98 11.72 -13.00 5.21
C MET A 98 13.13 -13.56 5.02
N ARG A 99 13.35 -14.25 3.89
CA ARG A 99 14.67 -14.72 3.45
C ARG A 99 14.80 -14.50 1.93
N PRO A 100 15.99 -14.16 1.40
CA PRO A 100 16.14 -13.83 -0.02
C PRO A 100 15.66 -14.91 -1.01
N ARG A 101 15.77 -16.18 -0.63
CA ARG A 101 15.35 -17.34 -1.44
C ARG A 101 13.95 -17.88 -1.12
N VAL A 102 13.19 -17.21 -0.25
CA VAL A 102 11.79 -17.58 0.02
C VAL A 102 10.90 -16.73 -0.89
N LEU A 103 10.10 -17.40 -1.71
CA LEU A 103 9.08 -16.79 -2.56
C LEU A 103 7.73 -16.93 -1.85
N ASN A 104 7.22 -15.80 -1.35
CA ASN A 104 5.93 -15.71 -0.66
C ASN A 104 5.34 -14.30 -0.84
N PHE A 105 4.12 -14.09 -0.35
CA PHE A 105 3.43 -12.81 -0.46
C PHE A 105 4.10 -11.68 0.34
N SER A 106 5.02 -11.97 1.28
CA SER A 106 5.75 -10.93 2.04
C SER A 106 6.92 -10.32 1.26
N ARG A 107 7.32 -10.91 0.14
CA ARG A 107 8.46 -10.48 -0.68
C ARG A 107 8.46 -9.00 -1.11
N PRO A 108 7.31 -8.34 -1.37
CA PRO A 108 7.23 -6.90 -1.63
C PRO A 108 7.90 -6.02 -0.57
N LEU A 109 8.01 -6.47 0.69
CA LEU A 109 8.72 -5.74 1.75
C LEU A 109 10.21 -5.53 1.43
N TYR A 110 10.87 -6.51 0.79
CA TYR A 110 12.27 -6.37 0.36
C TYR A 110 12.40 -5.38 -0.79
N VAL A 111 11.51 -5.48 -1.77
CA VAL A 111 11.41 -4.56 -2.92
C VAL A 111 11.26 -3.12 -2.40
N ARG A 112 10.31 -2.90 -1.49
CA ARG A 112 10.10 -1.60 -0.85
C ARG A 112 11.38 -1.09 -0.16
N GLY A 113 12.08 -1.96 0.56
CA GLY A 113 13.36 -1.61 1.19
C GLY A 113 14.43 -1.17 0.18
N ILE A 114 14.46 -1.75 -1.03
CA ILE A 114 15.36 -1.33 -2.11
C ILE A 114 14.97 0.04 -2.63
N MET A 115 13.68 0.29 -2.89
CA MET A 115 13.20 1.61 -3.33
C MET A 115 13.58 2.70 -2.32
N VAL A 116 13.32 2.47 -1.03
CA VAL A 116 13.64 3.43 0.05
C VAL A 116 15.14 3.73 0.09
N ARG A 117 16.00 2.70 -0.02
CA ARG A 117 17.47 2.92 -0.04
C ARG A 117 17.96 3.69 -1.25
N ASN A 118 17.24 3.63 -2.37
CA ASN A 118 17.56 4.38 -3.59
C ASN A 118 16.83 5.73 -3.67
N GLY A 119 16.19 6.20 -2.58
CA GLY A 119 15.55 7.52 -2.51
C GLY A 119 14.08 7.56 -2.98
N ASP A 120 13.52 6.44 -3.40
CA ASP A 120 12.19 6.34 -4.04
C ASP A 120 11.06 6.00 -3.04
N ALA A 121 11.22 6.40 -1.78
CA ALA A 121 10.21 6.14 -0.74
C ALA A 121 8.86 6.82 -1.05
N ALA A 122 8.82 7.89 -1.82
CA ALA A 122 7.58 8.57 -2.19
C ALA A 122 6.75 7.79 -3.23
N LYS A 123 7.37 6.89 -4.01
CA LYS A 123 6.69 6.17 -5.08
C LYS A 123 5.93 4.95 -4.56
N PRO A 124 4.73 4.67 -5.07
CA PRO A 124 4.00 3.47 -4.71
C PRO A 124 4.55 2.23 -5.43
N ILE A 125 4.17 1.07 -4.88
CA ILE A 125 4.25 -0.21 -5.58
C ILE A 125 2.84 -0.63 -5.99
N TRP A 126 2.66 -1.11 -7.21
CA TRP A 126 1.47 -1.86 -7.61
C TRP A 126 1.82 -3.33 -7.77
N ILE A 127 0.91 -4.19 -7.33
CA ILE A 127 1.00 -5.63 -7.56
C ILE A 127 0.14 -5.93 -8.80
N SER A 128 0.79 -6.14 -9.95
CA SER A 128 0.11 -6.34 -11.23
C SER A 128 -0.52 -7.73 -11.37
N GLU A 129 0.01 -8.73 -10.67
CA GLU A 129 -0.60 -10.06 -10.57
C GLU A 129 -0.43 -10.60 -9.16
N MET A 130 -1.54 -10.94 -8.52
CA MET A 130 -1.57 -11.64 -7.22
C MET A 130 -2.52 -12.82 -7.34
N ASN A 131 -2.05 -14.01 -6.96
CA ASN A 131 -2.91 -15.18 -6.71
C ASN A 131 -2.15 -16.39 -6.12
N TRP A 132 -2.88 -17.49 -5.93
CA TRP A 132 -2.43 -18.84 -5.60
C TRP A 132 -3.00 -19.84 -6.61
N SER A 133 -2.21 -20.86 -6.96
CA SER A 133 -2.62 -21.88 -7.92
C SER A 133 -3.41 -22.99 -7.24
N ALA A 134 -4.62 -23.26 -7.73
CA ALA A 134 -5.49 -24.35 -7.27
C ALA A 134 -5.51 -25.54 -8.24
N VAL A 135 -4.33 -25.93 -8.76
CA VAL A 135 -4.21 -27.13 -9.61
C VAL A 135 -4.73 -28.38 -8.89
N PRO A 136 -5.28 -29.39 -9.61
CA PRO A 136 -5.69 -30.66 -9.02
C PRO A 136 -4.55 -31.34 -8.25
N ALA A 137 -4.90 -32.11 -7.22
CA ALA A 137 -3.93 -32.73 -6.33
C ALA A 137 -2.97 -33.70 -7.05
N ASP A 138 -3.46 -34.37 -8.09
CA ASP A 138 -2.76 -35.31 -8.95
C ASP A 138 -2.13 -34.65 -10.19
N PHE A 139 -2.29 -33.35 -10.37
CA PHE A 139 -1.71 -32.62 -11.50
C PHE A 139 -0.17 -32.63 -11.42
N PRO A 140 0.55 -33.10 -12.46
CA PRO A 140 2.00 -33.29 -12.39
C PRO A 140 2.81 -32.00 -12.19
N ASP A 141 2.41 -30.93 -12.88
CA ASP A 141 3.13 -29.66 -12.85
C ASP A 141 2.55 -28.72 -11.79
N LYS A 142 3.32 -28.48 -10.73
CA LYS A 142 2.99 -27.59 -9.62
C LYS A 142 3.99 -26.44 -9.49
N ARG A 143 4.62 -26.02 -10.58
CA ARG A 143 5.69 -25.00 -10.56
C ARG A 143 5.27 -23.68 -9.89
N TYR A 144 3.98 -23.35 -9.96
CA TYR A 144 3.40 -22.13 -9.35
C TYR A 144 2.82 -22.33 -7.94
N GLY A 145 3.19 -23.41 -7.26
CA GLY A 145 2.62 -23.78 -5.97
C GLY A 145 1.35 -24.61 -6.10
N TYR A 146 0.84 -25.02 -4.95
CA TYR A 146 -0.38 -25.82 -4.83
C TYR A 146 -1.09 -25.49 -3.52
N VAL A 147 -2.37 -25.12 -3.67
CA VAL A 147 -3.32 -24.97 -2.56
C VAL A 147 -4.66 -25.58 -2.97
N THR A 148 -5.53 -25.91 -2.01
CA THR A 148 -6.92 -26.28 -2.35
C THR A 148 -7.71 -25.06 -2.84
N PRO A 149 -8.82 -25.23 -3.57
CA PRO A 149 -9.68 -24.12 -3.97
C PRO A 149 -10.14 -23.24 -2.79
N GLU A 150 -10.40 -23.83 -1.62
CA GLU A 150 -10.78 -23.10 -0.41
C GLU A 150 -9.60 -22.35 0.21
N GLN A 151 -8.39 -22.91 0.11
CA GLN A 151 -7.17 -22.20 0.52
C GLN A 151 -6.86 -21.03 -0.41
N GLN A 152 -7.05 -21.18 -1.73
CA GLN A 152 -6.95 -20.07 -2.68
C GLN A 152 -7.93 -18.95 -2.32
N ALA A 153 -9.20 -19.29 -2.10
CA ALA A 153 -10.24 -18.35 -1.71
C ALA A 153 -9.88 -17.54 -0.44
N ARG A 154 -9.40 -18.23 0.61
CA ARG A 154 -8.95 -17.58 1.85
C ARG A 154 -7.71 -16.72 1.65
N ASN A 155 -6.66 -17.27 1.01
CA ASN A 155 -5.39 -16.56 0.84
C ASN A 155 -5.55 -15.27 0.03
N VAL A 156 -6.42 -15.27 -0.98
CA VAL A 156 -6.71 -14.08 -1.80
C VAL A 156 -7.34 -12.97 -0.97
N VAL A 157 -8.35 -13.29 -0.13
CA VAL A 157 -8.97 -12.30 0.76
C VAL A 157 -7.96 -11.82 1.81
N ASP A 158 -7.22 -12.73 2.44
CA ASP A 158 -6.18 -12.41 3.42
C ASP A 158 -5.11 -11.48 2.83
N ALA A 159 -4.74 -11.67 1.55
CA ALA A 159 -3.76 -10.86 0.86
C ALA A 159 -4.23 -9.41 0.68
N TYR A 160 -5.47 -9.19 0.26
CA TYR A 160 -6.07 -7.86 0.17
C TYR A 160 -6.13 -7.17 1.53
N GLN A 161 -6.65 -7.86 2.55
CA GLN A 161 -6.73 -7.34 3.91
C GLN A 161 -5.36 -6.97 4.46
N ARG A 162 -4.37 -7.84 4.25
CA ARG A 162 -3.00 -7.59 4.70
C ARG A 162 -2.37 -6.40 3.99
N ALA A 163 -2.52 -6.29 2.68
CA ALA A 163 -1.98 -5.17 1.91
C ALA A 163 -2.57 -3.85 2.41
N GLN A 164 -3.90 -3.78 2.60
CA GLN A 164 -4.55 -2.59 3.15
C GLN A 164 -4.07 -2.28 4.58
N ALA A 165 -4.00 -3.27 5.46
CA ALA A 165 -3.69 -3.07 6.87
C ALA A 165 -2.21 -2.76 7.16
N GLU A 166 -1.29 -3.24 6.32
CA GLU A 166 0.15 -3.21 6.61
C GLU A 166 0.98 -2.41 5.61
N TRP A 167 0.52 -2.22 4.37
CA TRP A 167 1.33 -1.69 3.27
C TRP A 167 0.76 -0.39 2.71
N PRO A 168 0.83 0.74 3.45
CA PRO A 168 0.33 2.05 2.98
C PRO A 168 1.03 2.59 1.72
N TRP A 169 2.08 1.90 1.25
CA TRP A 169 2.85 2.21 0.06
C TRP A 169 2.44 1.35 -1.15
N VAL A 170 1.50 0.41 -0.98
CA VAL A 170 0.89 -0.33 -2.09
C VAL A 170 -0.35 0.43 -2.55
N GLY A 171 -0.44 0.69 -3.85
CA GLY A 171 -1.61 1.34 -4.45
C GLY A 171 -2.68 0.32 -4.86
N VAL A 172 -2.39 -0.46 -5.92
CA VAL A 172 -3.34 -1.44 -6.48
C VAL A 172 -2.79 -2.86 -6.34
N VAL A 173 -3.68 -3.81 -6.05
CA VAL A 173 -3.40 -5.25 -6.09
C VAL A 173 -4.38 -5.90 -7.06
N ASN A 174 -3.87 -6.42 -8.19
CA ASN A 174 -4.69 -7.01 -9.24
C ASN A 174 -4.78 -8.53 -9.05
N TYR A 175 -6.00 -9.07 -9.10
CA TYR A 175 -6.22 -10.51 -9.12
C TYR A 175 -5.87 -11.09 -10.50
N TRP A 176 -5.00 -12.10 -10.54
CA TRP A 176 -4.67 -12.79 -11.78
C TRP A 176 -5.30 -14.18 -11.81
N PHE A 177 -6.31 -14.50 -12.61
CA PHE A 177 -7.07 -13.70 -13.58
C PHE A 177 -8.54 -14.19 -13.60
N PHE A 178 -9.45 -13.46 -14.25
CA PHE A 178 -10.88 -13.82 -14.19
C PHE A 178 -11.22 -15.17 -14.83
N LYS A 179 -11.04 -15.35 -16.15
CA LYS A 179 -11.29 -16.62 -16.86
C LYS A 179 -10.45 -16.76 -18.14
N ARG A 180 -10.46 -17.96 -18.71
CA ARG A 180 -9.98 -18.21 -20.08
C ARG A 180 -11.10 -18.09 -21.12
N ALA A 181 -10.70 -17.96 -22.38
CA ALA A 181 -11.65 -17.92 -23.49
C ALA A 181 -12.22 -19.31 -23.78
N THR A 182 -11.37 -20.33 -23.73
CA THR A 182 -11.69 -21.75 -23.97
C THR A 182 -11.00 -22.61 -22.92
N ASP A 183 -11.18 -23.92 -23.02
CA ASP A 183 -10.53 -24.90 -22.14
C ASP A 183 -9.25 -25.51 -22.70
N ALA A 184 -8.70 -24.92 -23.77
CA ALA A 184 -7.52 -25.40 -24.47
C ALA A 184 -6.26 -25.49 -23.58
N GLU A 185 -6.23 -24.75 -22.46
CA GLU A 185 -5.07 -24.69 -21.57
C GLU A 185 -5.28 -25.42 -20.24
N LYS A 186 -6.32 -26.28 -20.12
CA LYS A 186 -6.58 -27.08 -18.91
C LYS A 186 -5.41 -27.98 -18.51
N ASP A 187 -4.52 -28.31 -19.44
CA ASP A 187 -3.30 -29.09 -19.23
C ASP A 187 -2.10 -28.25 -18.77
N GLN A 188 -2.27 -26.94 -18.57
CA GLN A 188 -1.22 -26.03 -18.11
C GLN A 188 -1.47 -25.58 -16.67
N ALA A 189 -0.44 -25.62 -15.83
CA ALA A 189 -0.57 -25.32 -14.39
C ALA A 189 -1.13 -23.92 -14.09
N TRP A 190 -0.85 -22.92 -14.94
CA TRP A 190 -1.32 -21.55 -14.74
C TRP A 190 -2.83 -21.39 -15.02
N TYR A 191 -3.49 -22.34 -15.70
CA TYR A 191 -4.95 -22.32 -15.91
C TYR A 191 -5.74 -22.29 -14.60
N TYR A 192 -5.15 -22.79 -13.51
CA TYR A 192 -5.78 -22.95 -12.21
C TYR A 192 -5.68 -21.76 -11.27
N PHE A 193 -5.27 -20.61 -11.81
CA PHE A 193 -5.45 -19.30 -11.17
C PHE A 193 -6.83 -18.67 -11.45
N ARG A 194 -7.59 -19.19 -12.43
CA ARG A 194 -8.87 -18.63 -12.86
C ARG A 194 -9.88 -18.48 -11.71
N MET A 195 -10.68 -17.41 -11.76
CA MET A 195 -11.82 -17.19 -10.88
C MET A 195 -13.12 -17.84 -11.42
N ALA A 196 -13.18 -18.06 -12.74
CA ALA A 196 -14.28 -18.74 -13.42
C ALA A 196 -13.77 -19.63 -14.56
N GLU A 197 -14.53 -20.70 -14.83
CA GLU A 197 -14.36 -21.51 -16.02
C GLU A 197 -14.74 -20.72 -17.30
N PRO A 198 -14.35 -21.20 -18.49
CA PRO A 198 -14.76 -20.60 -19.76
C PRO A 198 -16.28 -20.45 -19.92
N ASP A 199 -17.07 -21.36 -19.33
CA ASP A 199 -18.53 -21.37 -19.33
C ASP A 199 -19.18 -20.57 -18.19
N PHE A 200 -18.38 -19.81 -17.44
CA PHE A 200 -18.79 -19.02 -16.25
C PHE A 200 -19.20 -19.86 -15.03
N THR A 201 -18.87 -21.14 -14.97
CA THR A 201 -18.89 -21.85 -13.68
C THR A 201 -17.90 -21.16 -12.73
N LEU A 202 -18.40 -20.67 -11.60
CA LEU A 202 -17.65 -19.82 -10.67
C LEU A 202 -16.88 -20.67 -9.65
N MET A 203 -15.61 -20.34 -9.44
CA MET A 203 -14.76 -21.03 -8.47
C MET A 203 -15.01 -20.51 -7.04
N PRO A 204 -14.67 -21.25 -5.98
CA PRO A 204 -14.83 -20.79 -4.59
C PRO A 204 -14.23 -19.40 -4.31
N VAL A 205 -13.09 -19.09 -4.93
CA VAL A 205 -12.43 -17.77 -4.82
C VAL A 205 -13.30 -16.62 -5.34
N TYR A 206 -14.15 -16.83 -6.35
CA TYR A 206 -15.10 -15.80 -6.81
C TYR A 206 -16.03 -15.38 -5.68
N TYR A 207 -16.62 -16.36 -4.98
CA TYR A 207 -17.59 -16.08 -3.91
C TYR A 207 -16.93 -15.38 -2.73
N ALA A 208 -15.72 -15.79 -2.35
CA ALA A 208 -14.96 -15.14 -1.28
C ALA A 208 -14.59 -13.68 -1.64
N VAL A 209 -14.10 -13.44 -2.87
CA VAL A 209 -13.80 -12.08 -3.33
C VAL A 209 -15.06 -11.24 -3.45
N LYS A 210 -16.16 -11.80 -3.95
CA LYS A 210 -17.46 -11.11 -4.01
C LYS A 210 -17.92 -10.69 -2.62
N GLU A 211 -17.87 -11.59 -1.65
CA GLU A 211 -18.25 -11.29 -0.27
C GLU A 211 -17.38 -10.17 0.31
N TYR A 212 -16.05 -10.29 0.19
CA TYR A 212 -15.10 -9.29 0.68
C TYR A 212 -15.29 -7.92 0.02
N ALA A 213 -15.44 -7.87 -1.31
CA ALA A 213 -15.59 -6.63 -2.06
C ALA A 213 -16.92 -5.90 -1.81
N ASN A 214 -17.92 -6.58 -1.22
CA ASN A 214 -19.21 -5.98 -0.84
C ASN A 214 -19.28 -5.65 0.66
N GLN A 215 -18.19 -5.77 1.42
CA GLN A 215 -18.14 -5.30 2.80
C GLN A 215 -18.13 -3.76 2.85
N PRO A 216 -18.62 -3.15 3.94
CA PRO A 216 -18.50 -1.71 4.13
C PRO A 216 -17.04 -1.25 3.99
N PRO A 217 -16.77 -0.17 3.25
CA PRO A 217 -15.41 0.28 3.02
C PRO A 217 -14.76 0.81 4.30
N VAL A 218 -13.46 0.56 4.44
CA VAL A 218 -12.66 1.01 5.58
C VAL A 218 -11.37 1.66 5.09
N MET A 219 -11.05 2.84 5.61
CA MET A 219 -9.74 3.47 5.41
C MET A 219 -8.71 2.89 6.38
N TYR A 220 -7.79 2.08 5.87
CA TYR A 220 -6.65 1.56 6.63
C TYR A 220 -5.50 2.57 6.71
N PRO A 221 -4.39 2.31 7.45
CA PRO A 221 -3.29 3.25 7.54
C PRO A 221 -2.76 3.69 6.18
N GLY A 222 -2.49 4.99 6.01
CA GLY A 222 -2.09 5.58 4.73
C GLY A 222 -2.63 6.99 4.53
N TYR A 223 -2.30 7.58 3.37
CA TYR A 223 -2.92 8.81 2.88
C TYR A 223 -4.06 8.45 1.92
N HIS A 224 -5.22 9.04 2.11
CA HIS A 224 -6.42 8.85 1.28
C HIS A 224 -6.90 10.21 0.76
N GLN A 225 -7.10 10.33 -0.54
CA GLN A 225 -7.59 11.56 -1.17
C GLN A 225 -9.07 11.81 -0.84
N GLU A 226 -9.54 13.01 -1.13
CA GLU A 226 -10.92 13.46 -0.97
C GLU A 226 -11.93 12.69 -1.84
N ASP A 227 -11.48 11.96 -2.85
CA ASP A 227 -12.31 11.12 -3.71
C ASP A 227 -12.26 9.63 -3.32
N HIS A 228 -11.62 9.30 -2.19
CA HIS A 228 -11.50 7.92 -1.75
C HIS A 228 -12.90 7.30 -1.54
N TRP A 229 -13.12 6.13 -2.18
CA TRP A 229 -14.39 5.40 -2.25
C TRP A 229 -15.07 5.08 -0.90
N ALA A 230 -14.32 5.11 0.20
CA ALA A 230 -14.88 4.95 1.55
C ALA A 230 -15.62 6.19 2.09
N ILE A 231 -15.47 7.36 1.46
CA ILE A 231 -16.07 8.61 1.91
C ILE A 231 -17.48 8.75 1.34
N GLU A 232 -18.45 8.87 2.23
CA GLU A 232 -19.81 9.22 1.90
C GLU A 232 -20.02 10.73 2.11
N TYR A 233 -20.29 11.45 1.03
CA TYR A 233 -20.60 12.87 1.05
C TYR A 233 -22.11 13.11 1.01
N SER A 234 -22.59 14.11 1.77
CA SER A 234 -23.95 14.62 1.72
C SER A 234 -23.99 16.13 1.90
N GLY A 235 -25.05 16.78 1.40
CA GLY A 235 -25.16 18.24 1.38
C GLY A 235 -24.39 18.88 0.22
N SER A 236 -24.03 20.15 0.38
CA SER A 236 -23.46 20.98 -0.69
C SER A 236 -21.94 20.86 -0.80
N TRP A 237 -21.45 20.18 -1.83
CA TRP A 237 -20.02 19.97 -2.10
C TRP A 237 -19.64 20.33 -3.54
N GLU A 238 -18.44 20.87 -3.72
CA GLU A 238 -17.83 21.17 -5.02
C GLU A 238 -16.41 20.59 -5.07
N THR A 239 -16.03 19.96 -6.19
CA THR A 239 -14.63 19.58 -6.43
C THR A 239 -13.92 20.76 -7.11
N ARG A 240 -12.74 21.13 -6.60
CA ARG A 240 -11.92 22.22 -7.14
C ARG A 240 -10.51 21.72 -7.44
N ALA A 241 -9.97 22.17 -8.58
CA ALA A 241 -8.59 21.91 -8.95
C ALA A 241 -7.68 23.02 -8.40
N ASP A 242 -6.57 22.62 -7.77
CA ASP A 242 -5.54 23.52 -7.25
C ASP A 242 -4.19 22.79 -7.20
N GLN A 243 -3.13 23.41 -7.72
CA GLN A 243 -1.78 22.82 -7.77
C GLN A 243 -1.16 22.64 -6.37
N ALA A 244 -1.65 23.36 -5.36
CA ALA A 244 -1.22 23.19 -3.98
C ALA A 244 -1.91 22.01 -3.28
N ALA A 245 -2.97 21.44 -3.88
CA ALA A 245 -3.59 20.21 -3.37
C ALA A 245 -2.73 18.99 -3.69
N VAL A 246 -2.74 17.97 -2.83
CA VAL A 246 -1.76 16.87 -2.88
C VAL A 246 -1.75 16.13 -4.22
N LEU A 247 -2.91 15.88 -4.85
CA LEU A 247 -3.01 15.34 -6.22
C LEU A 247 -3.78 16.26 -7.16
N GLY A 248 -3.72 17.57 -6.92
CA GLY A 248 -4.26 18.58 -7.82
C GLY A 248 -5.75 18.89 -7.66
N ASN A 249 -6.48 18.16 -6.80
CA ASN A 249 -7.88 18.43 -6.48
C ASN A 249 -8.14 18.41 -4.97
N TYR A 250 -9.20 19.09 -4.56
CA TYR A 250 -9.77 19.02 -3.21
C TYR A 250 -11.29 19.22 -3.29
N ARG A 251 -12.02 18.84 -2.23
CA ARG A 251 -13.47 19.08 -2.12
C ARG A 251 -13.76 20.21 -1.15
N LEU A 252 -14.67 21.09 -1.53
CA LEU A 252 -15.11 22.21 -0.73
C LEU A 252 -16.58 22.06 -0.37
N GLY A 253 -16.85 21.87 0.93
CA GLY A 253 -18.18 22.01 1.50
C GLY A 253 -18.59 23.48 1.48
N GLN A 254 -19.70 23.81 0.81
CA GLN A 254 -20.06 25.20 0.53
C GLN A 254 -20.73 25.90 1.72
N ASP A 255 -21.41 25.13 2.56
CA ASP A 255 -22.25 25.64 3.65
C ASP A 255 -22.39 24.57 4.75
N GLU A 256 -23.15 24.90 5.80
CA GLU A 256 -23.37 24.06 6.99
C GLU A 256 -24.10 22.73 6.71
N THR A 257 -24.66 22.54 5.50
CA THR A 257 -25.23 21.25 5.09
C THR A 257 -24.16 20.24 4.68
N ALA A 258 -22.96 20.72 4.34
CA ALA A 258 -21.85 19.89 3.88
C ALA A 258 -21.38 18.95 4.99
N ARG A 259 -21.59 17.65 4.77
CA ARG A 259 -21.24 16.57 5.68
C ARG A 259 -20.52 15.46 4.92
N LEU A 260 -19.57 14.84 5.59
CA LEU A 260 -18.94 13.59 5.15
C LEU A 260 -18.89 12.56 6.29
N SER A 261 -18.85 11.29 5.93
CA SER A 261 -18.66 10.19 6.87
C SER A 261 -17.90 9.03 6.24
N PHE A 262 -17.14 8.32 7.07
CA PHE A 262 -16.45 7.08 6.69
C PHE A 262 -16.05 6.28 7.94
N THR A 263 -15.61 5.05 7.71
CA THR A 263 -14.95 4.22 8.73
C THR A 263 -13.45 4.18 8.44
N PHE A 264 -12.62 4.35 9.48
CA PHE A 264 -11.18 4.12 9.38
C PHE A 264 -10.73 3.07 10.40
N HIS A 265 -9.60 2.42 10.16
CA HIS A 265 -9.00 1.44 11.05
C HIS A 265 -7.59 1.87 11.46
N GLY A 266 -7.43 2.31 12.71
CA GLY A 266 -6.17 2.82 13.23
C GLY A 266 -6.32 3.46 14.62
N THR A 267 -5.31 4.20 15.05
CA THR A 267 -5.27 4.89 16.35
C THR A 267 -5.45 6.39 16.24
N ASP A 268 -5.16 6.96 15.06
CA ASP A 268 -5.18 8.39 14.82
C ASP A 268 -5.73 8.69 13.43
N LEU A 269 -6.49 9.78 13.33
CA LEU A 269 -7.02 10.34 12.10
C LEU A 269 -6.63 11.81 11.99
N TRP A 270 -6.07 12.19 10.85
CA TRP A 270 -5.73 13.56 10.51
C TRP A 270 -6.44 13.97 9.23
N LEU A 271 -6.78 15.25 9.13
CA LEU A 271 -7.29 15.88 7.92
C LEU A 271 -6.18 16.77 7.33
N GLN A 272 -5.90 16.57 6.05
CA GLN A 272 -5.22 17.55 5.21
C GLN A 272 -6.29 18.52 4.71
N VAL A 273 -6.26 19.74 5.24
CA VAL A 273 -7.20 20.79 4.89
C VAL A 273 -6.84 21.30 3.50
N GLY A 274 -7.86 21.53 2.66
CA GLY A 274 -7.65 22.00 1.29
C GLY A 274 -6.89 23.33 1.22
N PRO A 275 -6.19 23.59 0.11
CA PRO A 275 -5.36 24.78 -0.06
C PRO A 275 -6.19 26.07 -0.13
N GLY A 276 -5.51 27.20 -0.11
CA GLY A 276 -6.09 28.53 -0.26
C GLY A 276 -5.85 29.44 0.94
N ALA A 277 -6.68 30.48 1.08
CA ALA A 277 -6.66 31.39 2.22
C ALA A 277 -7.99 31.27 2.97
N GLY A 278 -7.93 31.06 4.28
CA GLY A 278 -9.13 30.97 5.09
C GLY A 278 -8.92 30.21 6.40
N GLN A 279 -9.93 30.30 7.24
CA GLN A 279 -10.07 29.54 8.46
C GLN A 279 -11.56 29.33 8.72
N GLY A 280 -11.91 28.36 9.54
CA GLY A 280 -13.30 28.13 9.94
C GLY A 280 -13.43 27.09 11.02
N THR A 281 -14.67 26.63 11.22
CA THR A 281 -14.99 25.66 12.25
C THR A 281 -15.73 24.48 11.64
N MET A 282 -15.30 23.27 12.00
CA MET A 282 -16.01 22.03 11.70
C MET A 282 -16.43 21.33 12.98
N LEU A 283 -17.42 20.46 12.84
CA LEU A 283 -17.87 19.57 13.91
C LEU A 283 -17.53 18.14 13.55
N VAL A 284 -16.92 17.45 14.51
CA VAL A 284 -16.47 16.06 14.39
C VAL A 284 -17.24 15.20 15.38
N THR A 285 -17.80 14.10 14.89
CA THR A 285 -18.40 13.06 15.73
C THR A 285 -17.67 11.75 15.51
N LEU A 286 -17.14 11.18 16.58
CA LEU A 286 -16.50 9.87 16.59
C LEU A 286 -17.42 8.83 17.24
N ASN A 287 -17.64 7.71 16.55
CA ASN A 287 -18.39 6.56 17.04
C ASN A 287 -19.77 6.91 17.64
N GLY A 288 -20.47 7.89 17.05
CA GLY A 288 -21.78 8.36 17.53
C GLY A 288 -21.75 9.14 18.85
N GLY A 289 -20.56 9.57 19.31
CA GLY A 289 -20.41 10.39 20.52
C GLY A 289 -20.88 11.84 20.37
N SER A 290 -20.49 12.69 21.33
CA SER A 290 -20.77 14.13 21.27
C SER A 290 -20.00 14.83 20.16
N GLU A 291 -20.61 15.83 19.53
CA GLU A 291 -19.92 16.68 18.56
C GLU A 291 -18.78 17.47 19.22
N GLN A 292 -17.61 17.43 18.61
CA GLN A 292 -16.42 18.19 19.00
C GLN A 292 -16.17 19.30 17.98
N LYS A 293 -15.93 20.52 18.46
CA LYS A 293 -15.58 21.67 17.61
C LYS A 293 -14.08 21.64 17.33
N HIS A 294 -13.72 21.73 16.05
CA HIS A 294 -12.34 21.89 15.62
C HIS A 294 -12.22 23.12 14.73
N HIS A 295 -11.25 23.97 15.03
CA HIS A 295 -10.87 25.09 14.16
C HIS A 295 -9.83 24.61 13.16
N TRP A 296 -9.94 25.11 11.93
CA TRP A 296 -9.02 24.78 10.85
C TRP A 296 -8.51 26.03 10.13
N TRP A 297 -7.33 25.92 9.53
CA TRP A 297 -6.68 26.88 8.64
C TRP A 297 -6.38 26.22 7.30
N ALA A 298 -6.56 26.98 6.22
CA ALA A 298 -6.33 26.47 4.86
C ALA A 298 -4.91 25.90 4.69
N GLY A 299 -4.80 24.74 4.04
CA GLY A 299 -3.55 24.03 3.77
C GLY A 299 -2.90 23.32 4.97
N GLU A 300 -3.44 23.47 6.18
CA GLU A 300 -2.83 22.82 7.35
C GLU A 300 -3.11 21.31 7.38
N ARG A 301 -2.30 20.60 8.18
CA ARG A 301 -2.61 19.25 8.60
C ARG A 301 -3.11 19.27 10.03
N MET A 302 -4.40 19.01 10.21
CA MET A 302 -5.04 19.09 11.52
C MET A 302 -5.36 17.70 12.10
N GLU A 303 -5.38 17.66 13.42
CA GLU A 303 -5.76 16.48 14.19
C GLU A 303 -7.29 16.37 14.26
N VAL A 304 -7.83 15.23 13.84
CA VAL A 304 -9.26 14.91 13.96
C VAL A 304 -9.50 14.00 15.16
N ALA A 305 -8.65 12.98 15.32
CA ALA A 305 -8.71 12.05 16.44
C ALA A 305 -7.34 11.46 16.74
N ARG A 306 -7.02 11.22 18.02
CA ARG A 306 -5.79 10.55 18.44
C ARG A 306 -5.96 9.66 19.64
N HIS A 307 -4.96 8.79 19.81
CA HIS A 307 -4.84 7.91 20.97
C HIS A 307 -6.06 7.00 21.17
N LEU A 308 -6.74 6.67 20.07
CA LEU A 308 -7.83 5.71 20.08
C LEU A 308 -7.29 4.30 20.29
N SER A 309 -8.17 3.37 20.67
CA SER A 309 -7.88 1.94 20.61
C SER A 309 -7.56 1.53 19.17
N ASP A 310 -6.58 0.66 18.95
CA ASP A 310 -6.32 0.14 17.61
C ASP A 310 -7.52 -0.69 17.11
N GLY A 311 -8.25 -0.17 16.13
CA GLY A 311 -9.48 -0.78 15.65
C GLY A 311 -10.27 0.11 14.70
N PRO A 312 -11.48 -0.33 14.30
CA PRO A 312 -12.36 0.45 13.44
C PRO A 312 -13.04 1.59 14.22
N HIS A 313 -13.14 2.74 13.57
CA HIS A 313 -13.81 3.93 14.10
C HIS A 313 -14.62 4.61 13.00
N GLN A 314 -15.88 4.95 13.32
CA GLN A 314 -16.73 5.74 12.45
C GLN A 314 -16.51 7.22 12.76
N VAL A 315 -16.29 8.02 11.72
CA VAL A 315 -16.21 9.47 11.83
C VAL A 315 -17.27 10.13 10.97
N THR A 316 -17.87 11.19 11.51
CA THR A 316 -18.63 12.18 10.74
C THR A 316 -17.94 13.52 10.90
N ILE A 317 -17.76 14.25 9.81
CA ILE A 317 -17.30 15.65 9.82
C ILE A 317 -18.34 16.48 9.08
N ARG A 318 -18.74 17.62 9.65
CA ARG A 318 -19.62 18.59 8.98
C ARG A 318 -19.12 20.02 9.14
N ALA A 319 -19.41 20.85 8.15
CA ALA A 319 -19.22 22.29 8.26
C ALA A 319 -20.09 22.86 9.40
N TYR A 320 -19.59 23.90 10.06
CA TYR A 320 -20.32 24.60 11.12
C TYR A 320 -20.30 26.12 10.94
N GLU A 321 -19.13 26.71 10.72
CA GLU A 321 -19.00 28.14 10.42
C GLU A 321 -18.08 28.30 9.23
N GLY A 322 -18.66 28.63 8.08
CA GLY A 322 -17.95 28.77 6.80
C GLY A 322 -17.90 27.48 5.97
N GLN A 323 -17.00 27.49 5.00
CA GLN A 323 -16.80 26.37 4.08
C GLN A 323 -16.00 25.23 4.75
N LEU A 324 -15.93 24.06 4.14
CA LEU A 324 -15.11 22.93 4.64
C LEU A 324 -14.21 22.39 3.52
N PRO A 325 -12.95 22.86 3.41
CA PRO A 325 -12.01 22.36 2.41
C PRO A 325 -11.34 21.05 2.87
N VAL A 326 -11.45 20.00 2.06
CA VAL A 326 -10.92 18.65 2.31
C VAL A 326 -10.05 18.23 1.14
N ASP A 327 -8.74 18.08 1.36
CA ASP A 327 -7.78 17.54 0.37
C ASP A 327 -7.55 16.04 0.63
N GLY A 328 -7.46 15.62 1.89
CA GLY A 328 -7.36 14.19 2.17
C GLY A 328 -7.30 13.84 3.64
N PHE A 329 -7.27 12.55 3.91
CA PHE A 329 -7.21 11.98 5.25
C PHE A 329 -5.95 11.15 5.43
N ILE A 330 -5.39 11.20 6.63
CA ILE A 330 -4.24 10.37 6.99
C ILE A 330 -4.62 9.52 8.19
N VAL A 331 -4.65 8.22 7.99
CA VAL A 331 -4.87 7.23 9.05
C VAL A 331 -3.51 6.73 9.53
N ARG A 332 -3.29 6.74 10.85
CA ARG A 332 -2.09 6.18 11.46
C ARG A 332 -2.44 5.07 12.43
N ARG A 333 -1.46 4.19 12.65
CA ARG A 333 -1.52 3.08 13.60
C ARG A 333 -0.27 3.10 14.48
N GLU A 334 -0.40 3.69 15.65
CA GLU A 334 0.63 3.78 16.71
C GLU A 334 0.12 3.08 18.00
N PRO A 335 -0.09 1.75 17.99
CA PRO A 335 -0.76 1.02 19.09
C PRO A 335 0.00 1.09 20.43
N TYR A 336 1.27 1.47 20.39
CA TYR A 336 2.18 1.54 21.53
C TYR A 336 2.61 2.97 21.86
N TRP A 337 1.77 3.97 21.58
CA TRP A 337 2.09 5.37 21.85
C TRP A 337 2.52 5.61 23.32
N TRP A 338 1.95 4.86 24.26
CA TRP A 338 2.27 4.94 25.69
C TRP A 338 3.69 4.44 26.05
N LEU A 339 4.28 3.55 25.25
CA LEU A 339 5.66 3.09 25.48
C LEU A 339 6.69 4.22 25.29
N ARG A 340 6.39 5.26 24.50
CA ARG A 340 7.25 6.46 24.41
C ARG A 340 7.37 7.16 25.77
N TRP A 341 6.27 7.23 26.53
CA TRP A 341 6.27 7.80 27.88
C TRP A 341 7.03 6.92 28.87
N VAL A 342 6.93 5.60 28.76
CA VAL A 342 7.69 4.66 29.60
C VAL A 342 9.19 4.76 29.33
N VAL A 343 9.61 4.78 28.06
CA VAL A 343 11.03 4.99 27.70
C VAL A 343 11.53 6.35 28.17
N GLY A 344 10.73 7.40 28.01
CA GLY A 344 11.04 8.74 28.54
C GLY A 344 11.21 8.74 30.06
N LEU A 345 10.33 8.06 30.79
CA LEU A 345 10.39 7.93 32.24
C LEU A 345 11.63 7.14 32.68
N VAL A 346 11.94 6.02 32.02
CA VAL A 346 13.15 5.22 32.29
C VAL A 346 14.41 6.03 32.04
N MET A 347 14.45 6.83 30.97
CA MET A 347 15.57 7.73 30.69
C MET A 347 15.72 8.82 31.77
N ILE A 348 14.62 9.42 32.21
CA ILE A 348 14.63 10.42 33.30
C ILE A 348 15.08 9.81 34.62
N VAL A 349 14.57 8.63 34.98
CA VAL A 349 14.97 7.90 36.20
C VAL A 349 16.43 7.46 36.10
N GLY A 350 16.89 7.02 34.93
CA GLY A 350 18.30 6.70 34.68
C GLY A 350 19.22 7.91 34.80
N LEU A 351 18.81 9.06 34.27
CA LEU A 351 19.55 10.33 34.36
C LEU A 351 19.60 10.84 35.80
N ALA A 352 18.48 10.77 36.53
CA ALA A 352 18.39 11.13 37.94
C ALA A 352 19.27 10.19 38.79
N GLY A 353 19.22 8.88 38.54
CA GLY A 353 20.09 7.90 39.21
C GLY A 353 21.58 8.13 38.93
N TRP A 354 21.94 8.53 37.71
CA TRP A 354 23.30 8.91 37.35
C TRP A 354 23.75 10.19 38.05
N LEU A 355 22.92 11.24 38.08
CA LEU A 355 23.19 12.50 38.78
C LEU A 355 23.36 12.28 40.30
N VAL A 356 22.49 11.47 40.90
CA VAL A 356 22.57 11.08 42.32
C VAL A 356 23.89 10.35 42.58
N ARG A 357 24.26 9.34 41.78
CA ARG A 357 25.56 8.66 41.90
C ARG A 357 26.73 9.64 41.80
N ARG A 358 26.66 10.61 40.89
CA ARG A 358 27.72 11.62 40.71
C ARG A 358 27.86 12.55 41.91
N LEU A 359 26.75 12.96 42.52
CA LEU A 359 26.74 13.78 43.74
C LEU A 359 27.31 13.03 44.96
N PHE A 360 27.02 11.73 45.09
CA PHE A 360 27.57 10.89 46.16
C PHE A 360 29.02 10.44 45.93
N SER A 361 29.49 10.40 44.68
CA SER A 361 30.91 10.09 44.37
C SER A 361 31.90 11.21 44.68
N HIS A 362 31.42 12.44 44.98
CA HIS A 362 32.27 13.57 45.40
C HIS A 362 32.38 13.75 46.92
N HIS A 363 31.81 12.85 47.73
CA HIS A 363 31.88 12.88 49.20
C HIS A 363 32.63 11.66 49.75
N SER A 364 33.85 11.41 49.29
CA SER A 364 34.79 10.57 50.04
C SER A 364 35.72 11.47 50.86
N PRO A 365 35.62 11.48 52.20
CA PRO A 365 36.58 12.21 53.02
C PRO A 365 37.92 11.50 52.98
N SER A 366 38.99 12.24 52.67
CA SER A 366 40.36 11.78 52.79
C SER A 366 40.64 11.45 54.26
N VAL A 367 40.85 10.18 54.57
CA VAL A 367 41.38 9.76 55.88
C VAL A 367 42.88 9.53 55.71
N SER A 368 43.65 10.33 56.43
CA SER A 368 45.10 10.21 56.69
C SER A 368 45.41 9.05 57.64
#